data_AF-A0A7S2GEB8-F1
#
_entry.id   AF-A0A7S2GEB8-F1
#
_cell.length_a   1.000
_cell.length_b   1.000
_cell.length_c   1.000
_cell.angle_alpha   90.00
_cell.angle_beta   90.00
_cell.angle_gamma   90.00
#
_symmetry.space_group_name_H-M   'P 1'
#
loop_
_entity.id
_entity.type
_entity.pdbx_description
1 polymer ?
#
loop_
_entity_poly.entity_id
_entity_poly.type
_entity_poly.pdbx_seq_one_letter_code
_entity_poly.pdbx_strand_id
1 'polypeptide(L)'
;MPLDYSKFDKIEDSDDEAVPVEQPAQKPPGRAIPAPSPAKLPAEFCTPLDDAPPLEPSEGGWLKYYTEKMSSPQRMQTMVLLWNSAEQEERVGFLRHLIDIIGNPAISNRIKGGQEVLKDLDASFYHGVTYPEAWVGTFKNSLSLEDKKVVFEKLYNSVSTADRGMVVGTLM
;
A
#
# COMPACT_ATOMS: atom_id res chain seq x y z
N MET A 1 -25.50 -13.19 -8.02
CA MET A 1 -26.63 -12.29 -7.78
C MET A 1 -26.13 -10.86 -7.98
N PRO A 2 -26.73 -10.03 -8.84
CA PRO A 2 -26.35 -8.63 -9.01
C PRO A 2 -26.88 -7.78 -7.85
N LEU A 3 -26.07 -6.87 -7.31
CA LEU A 3 -26.47 -5.92 -6.27
C LEU A 3 -27.18 -4.71 -6.91
N ASP A 4 -28.38 -4.40 -6.42
CA ASP A 4 -29.23 -3.29 -6.86
C ASP A 4 -28.89 -2.01 -6.07
N TYR A 5 -28.51 -0.96 -6.80
CA TYR A 5 -28.06 0.33 -6.26
C TYR A 5 -29.19 1.37 -6.10
N SER A 6 -30.46 1.00 -6.31
CA SER A 6 -31.62 1.91 -6.20
C SER A 6 -31.93 2.38 -4.76
N LYS A 7 -31.06 2.09 -3.79
CA LYS A 7 -31.23 2.47 -2.38
C LYS A 7 -30.43 3.72 -1.95
N PHE A 8 -29.62 4.30 -2.83
CA PHE A 8 -28.81 5.48 -2.49
C PHE A 8 -29.44 6.83 -2.90
N ASP A 9 -30.65 6.84 -3.47
CA ASP A 9 -31.29 8.03 -4.06
C ASP A 9 -32.42 8.61 -3.18
N LYS A 10 -32.15 8.75 -1.87
CA LYS A 10 -33.05 9.49 -0.97
C LYS A 10 -32.25 10.33 0.02
N ILE A 11 -31.74 11.46 -0.45
CA ILE A 11 -31.46 12.60 0.42
C ILE A 11 -32.51 13.63 0.04
N GLU A 12 -33.56 13.70 0.85
CA GLU A 12 -34.60 14.73 0.75
C GLU A 12 -33.95 16.10 0.94
N ASP A 13 -34.14 16.92 -0.10
CA ASP A 13 -34.08 18.36 -0.10
C ASP A 13 -35.14 18.90 0.89
N SER A 14 -34.73 19.67 1.90
CA SER A 14 -35.65 20.41 2.76
C SER A 14 -35.06 21.78 3.10
N ASP A 15 -35.38 22.72 2.21
CA ASP A 15 -35.45 24.16 2.43
C ASP A 15 -36.62 24.48 3.39
N ASP A 16 -36.39 25.28 4.45
CA ASP A 16 -37.47 26.02 5.14
C ASP A 16 -36.91 27.26 5.90
N GLU A 17 -37.65 28.35 5.81
CA GLU A 17 -37.31 29.75 6.08
C GLU A 17 -37.12 30.19 7.57
N ALA A 18 -36.28 31.24 7.72
CA ALA A 18 -36.19 32.38 8.68
C ALA A 18 -36.99 32.37 10.04
N VAL A 19 -36.42 32.75 11.21
CA VAL A 19 -36.01 34.09 11.75
C VAL A 19 -35.48 33.93 13.22
N PRO A 20 -34.95 34.95 13.97
CA PRO A 20 -34.14 36.15 13.67
C PRO A 20 -32.80 36.20 14.47
N VAL A 21 -32.02 37.25 14.20
CA VAL A 21 -30.67 37.58 14.70
C VAL A 21 -30.62 37.88 16.22
N GLU A 22 -29.72 37.22 16.96
CA GLU A 22 -29.12 37.73 18.20
C GLU A 22 -27.64 37.30 18.30
N GLN A 23 -26.71 38.26 18.39
CA GLN A 23 -25.29 38.05 18.74
C GLN A 23 -25.09 38.16 20.27
N PRO A 24 -23.87 37.98 20.83
CA PRO A 24 -23.18 36.73 21.07
C PRO A 24 -22.89 36.59 22.58
N ALA A 25 -23.33 35.51 23.23
CA ALA A 25 -22.96 35.29 24.63
C ALA A 25 -22.73 33.82 24.97
N GLN A 26 -21.48 33.58 25.38
CA GLN A 26 -21.02 32.49 26.26
C GLN A 26 -20.77 31.12 25.62
N LYS A 27 -19.46 30.84 25.45
CA LYS A 27 -18.88 29.51 25.23
C LYS A 27 -19.34 28.53 26.34
N PRO A 28 -19.93 27.38 26.01
CA PRO A 28 -19.88 26.21 26.88
C PRO A 28 -18.54 25.49 26.70
N PRO A 29 -18.00 24.86 27.76
CA PRO A 29 -16.72 24.18 27.71
C PRO A 29 -16.84 22.88 26.92
N GLY A 30 -15.90 22.68 25.98
CA GLY A 30 -15.40 21.36 25.60
C GLY A 30 -16.43 20.34 25.10
N ARG A 31 -17.10 20.61 24.00
CA ARG A 31 -17.56 19.51 23.13
C ARG A 31 -16.39 19.16 22.22
N ALA A 32 -15.50 18.31 22.70
CA ALA A 32 -14.54 17.64 21.83
C ALA A 32 -15.36 16.96 20.73
N ILE A 33 -15.19 17.42 19.49
CA ILE A 33 -15.55 16.62 18.33
C ILE A 33 -14.83 15.29 18.58
N PRO A 34 -15.53 14.14 18.70
CA PRO A 34 -14.82 12.87 18.76
C PRO A 34 -13.95 12.84 17.51
N ALA A 35 -12.63 12.80 17.71
CA ALA A 35 -11.70 12.53 16.63
C ALA A 35 -12.29 11.34 15.86
N PRO A 36 -12.34 11.39 14.51
CA PRO A 36 -12.83 10.26 13.75
C PRO A 36 -12.08 9.02 14.26
N SER A 37 -12.83 8.10 14.89
CA SER A 37 -12.25 6.88 15.42
C SER A 37 -11.42 6.28 14.29
N PRO A 38 -10.13 5.97 14.51
CA PRO A 38 -9.34 5.34 13.47
C PRO A 38 -10.13 4.12 13.02
N ALA A 39 -10.44 4.06 11.71
CA ALA A 39 -11.22 2.99 11.14
C ALA A 39 -10.61 1.67 11.65
N LYS A 40 -11.36 0.92 12.48
CA LYS A 40 -10.85 -0.33 13.05
C LYS A 40 -10.56 -1.25 11.88
N LEU A 41 -9.28 -1.51 11.64
CA LEU A 41 -8.86 -2.46 10.63
C LEU A 41 -9.45 -3.85 10.97
N PRO A 42 -9.90 -4.59 9.95
CA PRO A 42 -10.25 -6.00 10.11
C PRO A 42 -9.15 -6.76 10.84
N ALA A 43 -9.52 -7.57 11.83
CA ALA A 43 -8.57 -8.30 12.68
C ALA A 43 -7.62 -9.20 11.89
N GLU A 44 -8.07 -9.70 10.73
CA GLU A 44 -7.27 -10.51 9.82
C GLU A 44 -6.01 -9.77 9.32
N PHE A 45 -6.06 -8.45 9.14
CA PHE A 45 -4.92 -7.64 8.68
C PHE A 45 -3.90 -7.36 9.78
N CYS A 46 -4.27 -7.61 11.04
CA CYS A 46 -3.42 -7.39 12.21
C CYS A 46 -2.87 -8.71 12.78
N THR A 47 -3.10 -9.84 12.12
CA THR A 47 -2.63 -11.16 12.59
C THR A 47 -1.10 -11.20 12.52
N PRO A 48 -0.39 -11.59 13.60
CA PRO A 48 1.07 -11.70 13.57
C PRO A 48 1.55 -12.67 12.48
N LEU A 49 2.65 -12.33 11.80
CA LEU A 49 3.24 -13.12 10.70
C LEU A 49 4.62 -13.67 11.10
N ASP A 50 4.84 -13.92 12.39
CA ASP A 50 6.12 -14.40 12.94
C ASP A 50 6.48 -15.83 12.48
N ASP A 51 5.50 -16.57 11.97
CA ASP A 51 5.68 -17.91 11.41
C ASP A 51 6.06 -17.89 9.91
N ALA A 52 6.31 -16.71 9.35
CA ALA A 52 6.72 -16.56 7.96
C ALA A 52 8.04 -17.32 7.70
N PRO A 53 8.11 -18.19 6.67
CA PRO A 53 9.34 -18.86 6.27
C PRO A 53 10.44 -17.85 5.91
N PRO A 54 11.73 -18.22 6.01
CA PRO A 54 12.82 -17.34 5.60
C PRO A 54 12.68 -16.84 4.16
N LEU A 55 12.98 -15.56 3.94
CA LEU A 55 12.97 -14.95 2.61
C LEU A 55 14.19 -15.43 1.83
N GLU A 56 13.97 -16.05 0.67
CA GLU A 56 15.05 -16.57 -0.19
C GLU A 56 14.84 -16.14 -1.65
N PRO A 57 15.91 -15.95 -2.44
CA PRO A 57 15.78 -15.59 -3.86
C PRO A 57 15.17 -16.71 -4.69
N SER A 58 15.37 -17.97 -4.30
CA SER A 58 14.75 -19.16 -4.89
C SER A 58 13.25 -19.20 -4.62
N GLU A 59 12.49 -19.87 -5.51
CA GLU A 59 11.09 -20.17 -5.20
C GLU A 59 11.05 -21.14 -4.03
N GLY A 60 10.49 -20.67 -2.90
CA GLY A 60 10.46 -21.41 -1.66
C GLY A 60 9.11 -21.30 -0.95
N GLY A 61 9.06 -21.83 0.28
CA GLY A 61 7.86 -21.77 1.12
C GLY A 61 7.36 -20.34 1.40
N TRP A 62 8.26 -19.35 1.36
CA TRP A 62 7.94 -17.94 1.58
C TRP A 62 7.00 -17.37 0.51
N LEU A 63 7.18 -17.76 -0.76
CA LEU A 63 6.36 -17.23 -1.85
C LEU A 63 4.93 -17.78 -1.75
N LYS A 64 4.78 -19.07 -1.43
CA LYS A 64 3.47 -19.68 -1.15
C LYS A 64 2.80 -19.04 0.06
N TYR A 65 3.57 -18.80 1.12
CA TYR A 65 3.08 -18.09 2.30
C TYR A 65 2.55 -16.69 1.94
N TYR A 66 3.31 -15.94 1.14
CA TYR A 66 2.92 -14.62 0.67
C TYR A 66 1.61 -14.65 -0.14
N THR A 67 1.45 -15.62 -1.04
CA THR A 67 0.27 -15.70 -1.90
C THR A 67 -0.97 -16.26 -1.22
N GLU A 68 -0.80 -17.30 -0.41
CA GLU A 68 -1.92 -18.09 0.11
C GLU A 68 -2.34 -17.68 1.52
N LYS A 69 -1.39 -17.23 2.36
CA LYS A 69 -1.66 -16.95 3.77
C LYS A 69 -1.81 -15.47 4.08
N MET A 70 -1.09 -14.59 3.38
CA MET A 70 -1.21 -13.15 3.59
C MET A 70 -2.42 -12.57 2.87
N SER A 71 -3.11 -11.65 3.53
CA SER A 71 -4.16 -10.83 2.92
C SER A 71 -3.58 -9.82 1.94
N SER A 72 -4.41 -9.26 1.05
CA SER A 72 -3.94 -8.24 0.09
C SER A 72 -3.29 -7.02 0.77
N PRO A 73 -3.87 -6.44 1.85
CA PRO A 73 -3.23 -5.35 2.57
C PRO A 73 -1.86 -5.72 3.16
N GLN A 74 -1.71 -6.93 3.71
CA GLN A 74 -0.43 -7.41 4.25
C GLN A 74 0.61 -7.58 3.15
N ARG A 75 0.21 -8.10 1.99
CA ARG A 75 1.08 -8.23 0.81
C ARG A 75 1.57 -6.86 0.34
N MET A 76 0.66 -5.91 0.17
CA MET A 76 0.99 -4.57 -0.28
C MET A 76 1.86 -3.82 0.73
N GLN A 77 1.54 -3.89 2.02
CA GLN A 77 2.37 -3.32 3.08
C GLN A 77 3.79 -3.91 3.05
N THR A 78 3.90 -5.21 2.83
CA THR A 78 5.20 -5.88 2.72
C THR A 78 5.98 -5.35 1.51
N MET A 79 5.36 -5.23 0.34
CA MET A 79 6.03 -4.63 -0.84
C MET A 79 6.48 -3.19 -0.60
N VAL A 80 5.63 -2.37 0.02
CA VAL A 80 5.94 -0.98 0.37
C VAL A 80 7.15 -0.90 1.29
N LEU A 81 7.20 -1.75 2.32
CA LEU A 81 8.32 -1.76 3.26
C LEU A 81 9.61 -2.29 2.65
N LEU A 82 9.54 -3.31 1.80
CA LEU A 82 10.72 -3.79 1.06
C LEU A 82 11.27 -2.70 0.14
N TRP A 83 10.40 -2.01 -0.59
CA TRP A 83 10.78 -0.85 -1.41
C TRP A 83 11.42 0.26 -0.56
N ASN A 84 10.76 0.66 0.53
CA ASN A 84 11.23 1.73 1.41
C ASN A 84 12.53 1.34 2.13
N SER A 85 12.79 0.05 2.35
CA SER A 85 14.05 -0.44 2.94
C SER A 85 15.25 -0.37 2.00
N ALA A 86 15.00 -0.30 0.69
CA ALA A 86 16.04 -0.28 -0.34
C ALA A 86 16.61 1.12 -0.56
N GLU A 87 17.88 1.19 -0.93
CA GLU A 87 18.53 2.46 -1.24
C GLU A 87 18.11 3.01 -2.60
N GLN A 88 18.35 4.31 -2.83
CA GLN A 88 17.96 4.99 -4.07
C GLN A 88 18.51 4.30 -5.33
N GLU A 89 19.76 3.84 -5.31
CA GLU A 89 20.37 3.12 -6.45
C GLU A 89 19.68 1.78 -6.71
N GLU A 90 19.29 1.08 -5.65
CA GLU A 90 18.59 -0.20 -5.73
C GLU A 90 17.18 -0.03 -6.28
N ARG A 91 16.45 1.00 -5.82
CA ARG A 91 15.11 1.36 -6.33
C ARG A 91 15.13 1.68 -7.82
N VAL A 92 16.15 2.40 -8.29
CA VAL A 92 16.33 2.65 -9.73
C VAL A 92 16.58 1.33 -10.46
N GLY A 93 17.36 0.43 -9.86
CA GLY A 93 17.57 -0.93 -10.37
C GLY A 93 16.27 -1.74 -10.47
N PHE A 94 15.41 -1.69 -9.45
CA PHE A 94 14.12 -2.39 -9.43
C PHE A 94 13.17 -1.83 -10.46
N LEU A 95 13.06 -0.51 -10.55
CA LEU A 95 12.18 0.14 -11.51
C LEU A 95 12.57 -0.22 -12.95
N ARG A 96 13.87 -0.19 -13.29
CA ARG A 96 14.36 -0.63 -14.60
C ARG A 96 14.02 -2.10 -14.87
N HIS A 97 14.25 -2.98 -13.90
CA HIS A 97 13.90 -4.39 -14.01
C HIS A 97 12.39 -4.60 -14.24
N LEU A 98 11.54 -3.87 -13.51
CA LEU A 98 10.09 -3.91 -13.70
C LEU A 98 9.66 -3.40 -15.08
N ILE A 99 10.27 -2.33 -15.60
CA ILE A 99 10.00 -1.86 -16.97
C ILE A 99 10.28 -2.96 -17.98
N ASP A 100 11.43 -3.63 -17.85
CA ASP A 100 11.86 -4.68 -18.77
C ASP A 100 10.86 -5.85 -18.75
N ILE A 101 10.35 -6.23 -17.57
CA ILE A 101 9.32 -7.27 -17.42
C ILE A 101 7.96 -6.82 -17.96
N ILE A 102 7.54 -5.59 -17.67
CA ILE A 102 6.24 -5.06 -18.10
C ILE A 102 6.22 -4.86 -19.63
N GLY A 103 7.37 -4.57 -20.24
CA GLY A 103 7.50 -4.42 -21.70
C GLY A 103 6.72 -3.24 -22.27
N ASN A 104 6.36 -2.23 -21.45
CA ASN A 104 5.57 -1.09 -21.88
C ASN A 104 6.46 0.12 -22.24
N PRO A 105 6.53 0.51 -23.53
CA PRO A 105 7.39 1.61 -23.98
C PRO A 105 7.05 2.97 -23.36
N ALA A 106 5.79 3.20 -22.99
CA ALA A 106 5.36 4.47 -22.39
C ALA A 106 5.96 4.67 -20.99
N ILE A 107 6.09 3.58 -20.22
CA ILE A 107 6.72 3.58 -18.90
C ILE A 107 8.25 3.71 -19.05
N SER A 108 8.83 2.96 -20.00
CA SER A 108 10.27 3.02 -20.31
C SER A 108 10.76 4.42 -20.72
N ASN A 109 9.97 5.13 -21.54
CA ASN A 109 10.37 6.44 -22.05
C ASN A 109 10.30 7.56 -21.00
N ARG A 110 9.46 7.45 -19.97
CA ARG A 110 9.41 8.43 -18.87
C ARG A 110 10.66 8.39 -18.00
N ILE A 111 11.21 7.19 -17.81
CA ILE A 111 12.33 6.93 -16.88
C ILE A 111 13.70 7.28 -17.52
N LYS A 112 13.77 7.36 -18.84
CA LYS A 112 14.97 7.80 -19.59
C LYS A 112 15.24 9.32 -19.49
N GLY A 113 14.32 10.10 -18.91
CA GLY A 113 14.38 11.58 -18.87
C GLY A 113 15.36 12.20 -17.86
N GLY A 114 15.87 11.45 -16.87
CA GLY A 114 16.98 11.87 -15.99
C GLY A 114 16.58 12.47 -14.63
N GLN A 115 17.34 12.07 -13.59
CA GLN A 115 17.21 12.40 -12.16
C GLN A 115 15.88 11.99 -11.48
N GLU A 116 15.54 10.72 -11.55
CA GLU A 116 14.47 10.19 -10.70
C GLU A 116 15.01 9.92 -9.29
N VAL A 117 14.87 10.91 -8.40
CA VAL A 117 14.83 10.63 -6.96
C VAL A 117 13.51 9.89 -6.73
N LEU A 118 13.61 8.59 -6.45
CA LEU A 118 12.48 7.71 -6.31
C LEU A 118 12.02 7.78 -4.87
N LYS A 119 10.80 8.28 -4.69
CA LYS A 119 10.25 8.51 -3.36
C LYS A 119 9.95 7.19 -2.67
N ASP A 120 9.88 7.28 -1.36
CA ASP A 120 9.26 6.24 -0.55
C ASP A 120 7.78 6.11 -0.95
N LEU A 121 7.31 4.87 -0.94
CA LEU A 121 5.89 4.58 -1.06
C LEU A 121 5.20 4.91 0.26
N ASP A 122 4.00 5.48 0.17
CA ASP A 122 3.24 5.88 1.35
C ASP A 122 2.72 4.65 2.11
N ALA A 123 3.30 4.40 3.29
CA ALA A 123 2.90 3.32 4.19
C ALA A 123 1.72 3.69 5.10
N SER A 124 1.28 4.95 5.11
CA SER A 124 0.21 5.43 6.00
C SER A 124 -1.14 4.74 5.73
N PHE A 125 -1.39 4.37 4.47
CA PHE A 125 -2.57 3.60 4.05
C PHE A 125 -2.68 2.23 4.71
N TYR A 126 -1.57 1.69 5.21
CA TYR A 126 -1.48 0.37 5.82
C TYR A 126 -1.13 0.45 7.32
N HIS A 127 -1.36 1.60 7.95
CA HIS A 127 -1.08 1.78 9.37
C HIS A 127 -1.79 0.71 10.22
N GLY A 128 -1.03 -0.12 10.95
CA GLY A 128 -1.58 -1.19 11.80
C GLY A 128 -1.75 -2.54 11.09
N VAL A 129 -1.42 -2.62 9.80
CA VAL A 129 -1.32 -3.90 9.07
C VAL A 129 -0.01 -4.59 9.43
N THR A 130 -0.07 -5.86 9.77
CA THR A 130 1.12 -6.66 10.08
C THR A 130 1.88 -7.08 8.82
N TYR A 131 3.17 -7.31 8.99
CA TYR A 131 4.07 -7.76 7.92
C TYR A 131 5.19 -8.63 8.54
N PRO A 132 5.85 -9.48 7.76
CA PRO A 132 6.97 -10.27 8.24
C PRO A 132 8.23 -9.40 8.40
N GLU A 133 8.49 -8.90 9.60
CA GLU A 133 9.64 -8.01 9.88
C GLU A 133 10.99 -8.64 9.51
N ALA A 134 11.13 -9.95 9.72
CA ALA A 134 12.33 -10.71 9.37
C ALA A 134 12.66 -10.60 7.87
N TRP A 135 11.64 -10.55 6.99
CA TRP A 135 11.86 -10.40 5.55
C TRP A 135 12.46 -9.05 5.21
N VAL A 136 11.99 -7.98 5.84
CA VAL A 136 12.55 -6.63 5.64
C VAL A 136 14.02 -6.60 6.09
N GLY A 137 14.33 -7.23 7.23
CA GLY A 137 15.69 -7.38 7.72
C GLY A 137 16.61 -8.14 6.75
N THR A 138 16.18 -9.30 6.28
CA THR A 138 16.93 -10.13 5.31
C THR A 138 17.08 -9.41 3.97
N PHE A 139 16.01 -8.81 3.45
CA PHE A 139 16.04 -8.08 2.19
C PHE A 139 16.99 -6.89 2.24
N LYS A 140 16.98 -6.12 3.32
CA LYS A 140 17.86 -4.95 3.47
C LYS A 140 19.33 -5.37 3.62
N ASN A 141 19.61 -6.31 4.51
CA ASN A 141 20.97 -6.52 5.02
C ASN A 141 21.68 -7.76 4.44
N SER A 142 20.96 -8.71 3.85
CA SER A 142 21.51 -10.02 3.50
C SER A 142 21.46 -10.33 2.01
N LEU A 143 20.52 -9.75 1.26
CA LEU A 143 20.38 -10.01 -0.18
C LEU A 143 21.23 -9.07 -1.03
N SER A 144 21.77 -9.59 -2.12
CA SER A 144 22.41 -8.79 -3.17
C SER A 144 21.38 -8.02 -4.00
N LEU A 145 21.78 -6.99 -4.73
CA LEU A 145 20.86 -6.25 -5.61
C LEU A 145 20.14 -7.16 -6.62
N GLU A 146 20.85 -8.14 -7.19
CA GLU A 146 20.28 -9.09 -8.16
C GLU A 146 19.24 -10.00 -7.49
N ASP A 147 19.53 -10.49 -6.28
CA ASP A 147 18.58 -11.27 -5.49
C ASP A 147 17.36 -10.45 -5.09
N LYS A 148 17.56 -9.19 -4.68
CA LYS A 148 16.48 -8.27 -4.35
C LYS A 148 15.56 -8.04 -5.55
N LYS A 149 16.10 -7.88 -6.76
CA LYS A 149 15.31 -7.77 -8.00
C LYS A 149 14.45 -9.01 -8.23
N VAL A 150 15.03 -10.21 -8.09
CA VAL A 150 14.32 -11.48 -8.27
C VAL A 150 13.19 -11.62 -7.24
N VAL A 151 13.46 -11.29 -5.97
CA VAL A 151 12.43 -11.31 -4.93
C VAL A 151 11.32 -10.31 -5.24
N PHE A 152 11.67 -9.06 -5.59
CA PHE A 152 10.70 -8.02 -5.88
C PHE A 152 9.84 -8.34 -7.11
N GLU A 153 10.45 -8.91 -8.15
CA GLU A 153 9.75 -9.44 -9.32
C GLU A 153 8.73 -10.51 -8.95
N LYS A 154 9.11 -11.49 -8.13
CA LYS A 154 8.20 -12.56 -7.69
C LYS A 154 7.02 -12.02 -6.89
N LEU A 155 7.28 -11.07 -5.99
CA LEU A 155 6.24 -10.38 -5.23
C LEU A 155 5.30 -9.62 -6.17
N TYR A 156 5.84 -8.83 -7.10
CA TYR A 156 5.06 -8.08 -8.08
C TYR A 156 4.23 -9.00 -8.99
N ASN A 157 4.80 -10.12 -9.45
CA ASN A 157 4.10 -11.10 -10.28
C ASN A 157 3.06 -11.93 -9.52
N SER A 158 3.07 -11.90 -8.19
CA SER A 158 2.11 -12.65 -7.38
C SER A 158 0.93 -11.81 -6.87
N VAL A 159 1.00 -10.48 -6.97
CA VAL A 159 -0.15 -9.59 -6.70
C VAL A 159 -1.05 -9.43 -7.93
N SER A 160 -2.30 -9.02 -7.69
CA SER A 160 -3.33 -8.88 -8.74
C SER A 160 -2.97 -7.78 -9.75
N THR A 161 -3.54 -7.83 -10.96
CA THR A 161 -3.31 -6.78 -11.97
C THR A 161 -3.67 -5.38 -11.47
N ALA A 162 -4.71 -5.26 -10.64
CA ALA A 162 -5.10 -3.99 -10.03
C ALA A 162 -4.01 -3.48 -9.06
N ASP A 163 -3.49 -4.37 -8.21
CA ASP A 163 -2.43 -4.06 -7.25
C ASP A 163 -1.11 -3.70 -7.94
N ARG A 164 -0.76 -4.43 -9.02
CA ARG A 164 0.40 -4.10 -9.87
C ARG A 164 0.30 -2.69 -10.43
N GLY A 165 -0.89 -2.29 -10.89
CA GLY A 165 -1.16 -0.93 -11.36
C GLY A 165 -0.96 0.13 -10.28
N MET A 166 -1.34 -0.17 -9.03
CA MET A 166 -1.08 0.74 -7.90
C MET A 166 0.42 0.85 -7.59
N VAL A 167 1.16 -0.28 -7.57
CA VAL A 167 2.61 -0.25 -7.35
C VAL A 167 3.28 0.62 -8.42
N VAL A 168 3.03 0.31 -9.70
CA VAL A 168 3.62 1.07 -10.81
C VAL A 168 3.17 2.53 -10.84
N GLY A 169 1.91 2.81 -10.53
CA GLY A 169 1.34 4.16 -10.50
C GLY A 169 1.84 5.01 -9.33
N THR A 170 2.26 4.40 -8.22
CA THR A 170 2.83 5.12 -7.06
C THR A 170 4.34 5.33 -7.21
N LEU A 171 4.99 4.54 -8.10
CA LEU A 171 6.39 4.65 -8.44
C LEU A 171 6.70 5.69 -9.54
N MET A 172 5.66 6.19 -10.23
CA MET A 172 5.71 7.23 -11.27
C MET A 172 5.16 8.57 -10.76
#